data_AF-A0A6G1X9X8-F1
#
_entry.id   AF-A0A6G1X9X8-F1
#
_cell.length_a   1.000
_cell.length_b   1.000
_cell.length_c   1.000
_cell.angle_alpha   90.00
_cell.angle_beta   90.00
_cell.angle_gamma   90.00
#
_symmetry.space_group_name_H-M   'P 1'
#
loop_
_entity.id
_entity.type
_entity.pdbx_description
1 polymer ?
#
loop_
_entity_poly.entity_id
_entity_poly.type
_entity_poly.pdbx_seq_one_letter_code
_entity_poly.pdbx_strand_id
1 'polypeptide(L)'
;MTKKTIYFLCTGNSCRSQMAEGWAKKHLGDEWEVRSAGIEAHGLNPNAVKAMKEVDIDISDQASDIIDLETLNNADFVVTLCGDAADKCPTTPPHVKQDHWGFDDPAKAEGTDEEKWKIFQRVRDEIGERIERFAQTGK
;
A
#
# COMPACT_ATOMS: atom_id res chain seq x y z
N MET A 1 -1.25 -5.03 24.66
CA MET A 1 -0.16 -5.56 23.81
C MET A 1 0.22 -4.46 22.83
N THR A 2 1.49 -4.30 22.48
CA THR A 2 1.91 -3.40 21.40
C THR A 2 1.36 -3.94 20.09
N LYS A 3 0.72 -3.08 19.28
CA LYS A 3 0.24 -3.47 17.94
C LYS A 3 1.46 -3.84 17.09
N LYS A 4 1.28 -4.79 16.17
CA LYS A 4 2.32 -5.14 15.20
C LYS A 4 2.36 -4.10 14.09
N THR A 5 3.52 -3.81 13.52
CA THR A 5 3.64 -2.81 12.45
C THR A 5 3.67 -3.47 11.08
N ILE A 6 2.75 -3.07 10.19
CA ILE A 6 2.77 -3.43 8.77
C ILE A 6 3.08 -2.20 7.92
N TYR A 7 4.05 -2.32 7.02
CA TYR A 7 4.56 -1.21 6.22
C TYR A 7 4.47 -1.49 4.72
N PHE A 8 3.63 -0.73 4.02
CA PHE A 8 3.41 -0.86 2.58
C PHE A 8 4.31 0.08 1.77
N LEU A 9 5.15 -0.50 0.91
CA LEU A 9 6.16 0.23 0.14
C LEU A 9 5.86 0.19 -1.36
N CYS A 10 5.98 1.36 -1.99
CA CYS A 10 5.84 1.55 -3.43
C CYS A 10 6.91 2.53 -3.93
N THR A 11 6.95 2.83 -5.23
CA THR A 11 7.93 3.79 -5.77
C THR A 11 7.65 5.22 -5.28
N GLY A 12 6.41 5.70 -5.41
CA GLY A 12 6.08 7.13 -5.24
C GLY A 12 5.09 7.46 -4.13
N ASN A 13 4.69 6.47 -3.32
CA ASN A 13 3.66 6.55 -2.28
C ASN A 13 2.34 7.26 -2.67
N SER A 14 1.91 7.12 -3.93
CA SER A 14 0.82 7.93 -4.48
C SER A 14 -0.47 7.15 -4.75
N CYS A 15 -0.37 5.88 -5.16
CA CYS A 15 -1.53 5.06 -5.59
C CYS A 15 -1.66 3.76 -4.79
N ARG A 16 -0.92 2.71 -5.17
CA ARG A 16 -1.04 1.35 -4.63
C ARG A 16 -0.87 1.29 -3.11
N SER A 17 0.20 1.89 -2.59
CA SER A 17 0.50 1.89 -1.15
C SER A 17 -0.54 2.63 -0.32
N GLN A 18 -1.12 3.70 -0.86
CA GLN A 18 -2.18 4.48 -0.23
C GLN A 18 -3.50 3.70 -0.19
N MET A 19 -3.85 3.04 -1.30
CA MET A 19 -5.00 2.12 -1.32
C MET A 19 -4.80 0.94 -0.36
N ALA A 20 -3.59 0.37 -0.32
CA ALA A 20 -3.26 -0.71 0.59
C ALA A 20 -3.35 -0.28 2.06
N GLU A 21 -2.85 0.90 2.41
CA GLU A 21 -3.00 1.47 3.75
C GLU A 21 -4.49 1.65 4.13
N GLY A 22 -5.31 2.18 3.23
CA GLY A 22 -6.75 2.33 3.46
C GLY A 22 -7.46 0.99 3.73
N TRP A 23 -7.22 -0.01 2.88
CA TRP A 23 -7.76 -1.36 3.08
C TRP A 23 -7.25 -2.02 4.36
N ALA A 24 -5.94 -1.93 4.62
CA ALA A 24 -5.34 -2.54 5.80
C ALA A 24 -5.82 -1.88 7.10
N LYS A 25 -6.03 -0.57 7.14
CA LYS A 25 -6.65 0.08 8.32
C LYS A 25 -8.05 -0.46 8.59
N LYS A 26 -8.83 -0.73 7.55
CA LYS A 26 -10.18 -1.31 7.68
C LYS A 26 -10.17 -2.76 8.20
N HIS A 27 -9.26 -3.60 7.72
CA HIS A 27 -9.24 -5.03 8.03
C HIS A 27 -8.32 -5.44 9.19
N LEU A 28 -7.27 -4.66 9.46
CA LEU A 28 -6.19 -5.01 10.38
C LEU A 28 -6.01 -3.99 11.52
N GLY A 29 -6.70 -2.85 11.46
CA GLY A 29 -6.42 -1.69 12.33
C GLY A 29 -6.53 -1.93 13.83
N ASP A 30 -7.24 -2.97 14.27
CA ASP A 30 -7.33 -3.35 15.69
C ASP A 30 -6.05 -4.00 16.21
N GLU A 31 -5.36 -4.78 15.38
CA GLU A 31 -4.17 -5.56 15.75
C GLU A 31 -2.87 -4.97 15.21
N TRP A 32 -2.96 -4.19 14.14
CA TRP A 32 -1.82 -3.66 13.40
C TRP A 32 -1.77 -2.13 13.40
N GLU A 33 -0.56 -1.60 13.56
CA GLU A 33 -0.21 -0.25 13.14
C GLU A 33 0.12 -0.28 11.66
N VAL A 34 -0.74 0.35 10.86
CA VAL A 34 -0.65 0.34 9.40
C VAL A 34 0.01 1.63 8.93
N ARG A 35 1.10 1.51 8.19
CA ARG A 35 1.81 2.63 7.57
C ARG A 35 2.06 2.36 6.10
N SER A 36 2.27 3.41 5.32
CA SER A 36 2.78 3.31 3.96
C SER A 36 3.86 4.33 3.67
N ALA A 37 4.74 4.02 2.73
CA ALA A 37 5.75 4.95 2.25
C ALA A 37 6.19 4.61 0.82
N GLY A 38 7.10 5.42 0.28
CA GLY A 38 7.73 5.16 -1.00
C GLY A 38 9.17 5.60 -1.05
N ILE A 39 9.87 5.15 -2.08
CA ILE A 39 11.24 5.61 -2.36
C ILE A 39 11.24 7.13 -2.53
N GLU A 40 10.20 7.64 -3.16
CA GLU A 40 9.88 9.04 -3.34
C GLU A 40 8.46 9.30 -2.83
N ALA A 41 8.16 10.56 -2.50
CA ALA A 41 6.83 11.02 -2.14
C ALA A 41 6.35 12.06 -3.16
N HIS A 42 5.37 11.69 -3.98
CA HIS A 42 4.81 12.56 -5.02
C HIS A 42 3.45 13.14 -4.66
N GLY A 43 2.98 12.89 -3.44
CA GLY A 43 1.64 13.26 -3.01
C GLY A 43 0.59 12.20 -3.36
N LEU A 44 -0.52 12.28 -2.66
CA LEU A 44 -1.64 11.36 -2.80
C LEU A 44 -2.34 11.57 -4.16
N ASN A 45 -2.55 10.49 -4.91
CA ASN A 45 -3.23 10.59 -6.20
C ASN A 45 -4.74 10.83 -6.01
N PRO A 46 -5.33 11.89 -6.58
CA PRO A 46 -6.76 12.16 -6.47
C PRO A 46 -7.64 11.00 -6.97
N ASN A 47 -7.19 10.24 -7.97
CA ASN A 47 -7.91 9.07 -8.47
C ASN A 47 -7.87 7.90 -7.47
N ALA A 48 -6.78 7.75 -6.71
CA ALA A 48 -6.73 6.76 -5.62
C ALA A 48 -7.72 7.14 -4.51
N VAL A 49 -7.79 8.42 -4.12
CA VAL A 49 -8.79 8.92 -3.15
C VAL A 49 -10.20 8.61 -3.64
N LYS A 50 -10.49 8.95 -4.90
CA LYS A 50 -11.79 8.70 -5.50
C LYS A 50 -12.11 7.20 -5.55
N ALA A 51 -11.14 6.35 -5.87
CA ALA A 51 -11.35 4.91 -5.99
C ALA A 51 -11.66 4.28 -4.62
N MET A 52 -10.95 4.68 -3.56
CA MET A 52 -11.23 4.21 -2.20
C MET A 52 -12.57 4.73 -1.68
N LYS A 53 -12.95 5.96 -2.02
CA LYS A 53 -14.25 6.53 -1.65
C LYS A 53 -15.44 5.76 -2.24
N GLU A 54 -15.30 5.16 -3.42
CA GLU A 54 -16.35 4.29 -4.00
C GLU A 54 -16.64 3.03 -3.15
N VAL A 55 -15.70 2.61 -2.30
CA VAL A 55 -15.84 1.45 -1.39
C VAL A 55 -15.95 1.87 0.07
N ASP A 56 -16.37 3.12 0.31
CA ASP A 56 -16.57 3.74 1.62
C ASP A 56 -15.31 3.75 2.50
N ILE A 57 -14.13 3.91 1.88
CA ILE A 57 -12.86 4.10 2.59
C ILE A 57 -12.30 5.47 2.25
N ASP A 58 -12.13 6.31 3.26
CA ASP A 58 -11.50 7.61 3.08
C ASP A 58 -9.99 7.51 3.32
N ILE A 59 -9.22 7.97 2.34
CA ILE A 59 -7.76 8.05 2.41
C ILE A 59 -7.26 9.49 2.27
N SER A 60 -8.15 10.50 2.20
CA SER A 60 -7.76 11.90 1.94
C SER A 60 -6.82 12.49 3.00
N ASP A 61 -6.91 11.97 4.22
CA ASP A 61 -6.10 12.43 5.37
C ASP A 61 -4.76 11.68 5.47
N GLN A 62 -4.49 10.74 4.57
CA GLN A 62 -3.20 10.03 4.53
C GLN A 62 -2.12 10.92 3.93
N ALA A 63 -0.92 10.83 4.50
CA ALA A 63 0.25 11.54 4.01
C ALA A 63 0.99 10.70 2.97
N SER A 64 1.58 11.37 1.98
CA SER A 64 2.53 10.74 1.07
C SER A 64 3.93 10.84 1.67
N ASP A 65 4.42 9.77 2.27
CA ASP A 65 5.69 9.77 3.00
C ASP A 65 6.81 9.01 2.25
N ILE A 66 8.05 9.45 2.48
CA ILE A 66 9.25 8.74 2.04
C ILE A 66 9.55 7.63 3.05
N ILE A 67 10.19 6.54 2.59
CA ILE A 67 10.63 5.43 3.45
C ILE A 67 11.45 5.98 4.61
N ASP A 68 10.96 5.71 5.81
CA ASP A 68 11.67 5.96 7.05
C ASP A 68 12.41 4.69 7.47
N LEU A 69 13.73 4.78 7.61
CA LEU A 69 14.57 3.63 7.96
C LEU A 69 14.30 3.11 9.37
N GLU A 70 13.89 3.97 10.30
CA GLU A 70 13.54 3.55 11.65
C GLU A 70 12.26 2.69 11.63
N THR A 71 11.22 3.15 10.95
CA THR A 71 9.98 2.38 10.74
C THR A 71 10.27 1.09 9.99
N LEU A 72 11.07 1.15 8.93
CA LEU A 72 11.43 -0.02 8.12
C LEU A 72 12.15 -1.10 8.94
N ASN A 73 13.08 -0.69 9.80
CA ASN A 73 13.88 -1.61 10.60
C ASN A 73 13.14 -2.19 11.81
N ASN A 74 12.06 -1.56 12.25
CA ASN A 74 11.24 -2.00 13.39
C ASN A 74 9.89 -2.60 12.97
N ALA A 75 9.59 -2.67 11.68
CA ALA A 75 8.34 -3.25 11.18
C ALA A 75 8.30 -4.77 11.42
N ASP A 76 7.14 -5.29 11.80
CA ASP A 76 6.93 -6.74 11.87
C ASP A 76 6.75 -7.36 10.48
N PHE A 77 6.15 -6.59 9.55
CA PHE A 77 5.86 -7.04 8.19
C PHE A 77 6.00 -5.90 7.18
N VAL A 78 6.83 -6.09 6.15
CA VAL A 78 7.03 -5.13 5.06
C VAL A 78 6.50 -5.72 3.78
N VAL A 79 5.65 -4.97 3.08
CA VAL A 79 5.04 -5.40 1.81
C VAL A 79 5.47 -4.47 0.70
N THR A 80 6.12 -5.01 -0.32
CA THR A 80 6.45 -4.26 -1.54
C THR A 80 5.36 -4.46 -2.59
N LEU A 81 4.85 -3.36 -3.16
CA LEU A 81 3.70 -3.38 -4.07
C LEU A 81 4.05 -3.19 -5.56
N CYS A 82 5.32 -2.93 -5.84
CA CYS A 82 5.85 -2.82 -7.20
C CYS A 82 7.23 -3.45 -7.29
N GLY A 83 7.58 -3.98 -8.48
CA GLY A 83 8.90 -4.58 -8.72
C GLY A 83 10.04 -3.60 -8.44
N ASP A 84 9.87 -2.34 -8.84
CA ASP A 84 10.85 -1.28 -8.54
C ASP A 84 11.08 -1.08 -7.03
N ALA A 85 10.04 -1.22 -6.19
CA ALA A 85 10.20 -1.16 -4.75
C ALA A 85 10.89 -2.41 -4.22
N ALA A 86 10.58 -3.60 -4.75
CA ALA A 86 11.28 -4.83 -4.36
C ALA A 86 12.79 -4.73 -4.64
N ASP A 87 13.19 -4.14 -5.78
CA ASP A 87 14.60 -4.04 -6.18
C ASP A 87 15.37 -2.90 -5.50
N LYS A 88 14.70 -1.79 -5.16
CA LYS A 88 15.35 -0.58 -4.63
C LYS A 88 15.16 -0.37 -3.12
N CYS A 89 14.34 -1.19 -2.46
CA CYS A 89 14.14 -1.05 -1.03
C CYS A 89 15.44 -1.35 -0.26
N PRO A 90 15.76 -0.56 0.78
CA PRO A 90 16.88 -0.85 1.67
C PRO A 90 16.75 -2.24 2.29
N THR A 91 17.90 -2.88 2.55
CA THR A 91 17.94 -4.16 3.26
C THR A 91 17.35 -4.03 4.66
N THR A 92 16.41 -4.90 5.01
CA THR A 92 15.80 -4.93 6.34
C THR A 92 16.52 -5.93 7.27
N PRO A 93 16.45 -5.75 8.59
CA PRO A 93 16.95 -6.73 9.55
C PRO A 93 16.29 -8.10 9.39
N PRO A 94 16.94 -9.21 9.79
CA PRO A 94 16.41 -10.58 9.62
C PRO A 94 15.10 -10.88 10.35
N HIS A 95 14.76 -10.08 11.36
CA HIS A 95 13.51 -10.26 12.11
C HIS A 95 12.29 -9.65 11.40
N VAL A 96 12.53 -8.72 10.46
CA VAL A 96 11.49 -8.08 9.64
C VAL A 96 11.07 -9.07 8.57
N LYS A 97 9.80 -9.49 8.58
CA LYS A 97 9.27 -10.33 7.51
C LYS A 97 8.99 -9.46 6.30
N GLN A 98 9.34 -9.96 5.12
CA GLN A 98 9.10 -9.26 3.86
C GLN A 98 8.25 -10.12 2.93
N ASP A 99 7.35 -9.48 2.21
CA ASP A 99 6.61 -10.11 1.12
C ASP A 99 6.44 -9.14 -0.07
N HIS A 100 6.21 -9.71 -1.25
CA HIS A 100 6.03 -8.96 -2.48
C HIS A 100 4.66 -9.23 -3.09
N TRP A 101 3.82 -8.20 -3.15
CA TRP A 101 2.49 -8.27 -3.77
C TRP A 101 2.49 -7.37 -5.00
N GLY A 102 2.86 -7.93 -6.15
CA GLY A 102 2.95 -7.17 -7.39
C GLY A 102 1.57 -6.78 -7.93
N PHE A 103 1.34 -5.48 -8.06
CA PHE A 103 0.16 -4.92 -8.74
C PHE A 103 0.57 -3.93 -9.83
N ASP A 104 -0.23 -3.88 -10.89
CA ASP A 104 -0.06 -2.91 -11.97
C ASP A 104 -0.16 -1.49 -11.44
N ASP A 105 0.59 -0.56 -12.05
CA ASP A 105 0.53 0.85 -11.67
C ASP A 105 -0.65 1.53 -12.38
N PRO A 106 -1.74 1.87 -11.66
CA PRO A 106 -2.89 2.49 -12.31
C PRO A 106 -2.57 3.89 -12.85
N ALA A 107 -1.53 4.56 -12.35
CA ALA A 107 -1.09 5.85 -12.88
C ALA A 107 -0.37 5.74 -14.24
N LYS A 108 0.15 4.56 -14.59
CA LYS A 108 0.78 4.28 -15.88
C LYS A 108 -0.19 3.68 -16.90
N ALA A 109 -1.46 3.52 -16.55
CA ALA A 109 -2.47 3.02 -17.48
C ALA A 109 -2.61 3.95 -18.70
N GLU A 110 -2.62 3.37 -19.89
CA GLU A 110 -2.81 4.06 -21.16
C GLU A 110 -4.25 3.88 -21.66
N GLY A 111 -4.67 4.73 -22.60
CA GLY A 111 -6.02 4.72 -23.16
C GLY A 111 -6.88 5.92 -22.73
N THR A 112 -8.19 5.76 -22.86
CA THR A 112 -9.20 6.75 -22.47
C THR A 112 -9.29 6.91 -20.95
N ASP A 113 -9.88 8.01 -20.48
CA ASP A 113 -10.06 8.25 -19.05
C ASP A 113 -10.93 7.17 -18.38
N GLU A 114 -11.90 6.61 -19.10
CA GLU A 114 -12.73 5.50 -18.63
C GLU A 114 -11.94 4.20 -18.49
N GLU A 115 -11.04 3.89 -19.43
CA GLU A 115 -10.18 2.71 -19.36
C GLU A 115 -9.20 2.84 -18.20
N LYS A 116 -8.55 4.00 -18.04
CA LYS A 116 -7.69 4.28 -16.88
C LYS A 116 -8.45 4.15 -15.58
N TRP A 117 -9.68 4.66 -15.50
CA TRP A 117 -10.52 4.55 -14.32
C TRP A 117 -10.81 3.09 -13.93
N LYS A 118 -11.14 2.24 -14.92
CA LYS A 118 -11.34 0.81 -14.69
C LYS A 118 -10.09 0.12 -14.14
N ILE A 119 -8.89 0.56 -14.55
CA ILE A 119 -7.64 0.04 -13.97
C ILE A 119 -7.48 0.46 -12.51
N PHE A 120 -7.81 1.70 -12.15
CA PHE A 120 -7.82 2.13 -10.73
C PHE A 120 -8.75 1.25 -9.89
N GLN A 121 -9.97 1.00 -10.37
CA GLN A 121 -10.94 0.13 -9.67
C GLN A 121 -10.43 -1.30 -9.55
N ARG A 122 -9.92 -1.89 -10.65
CA ARG A 122 -9.36 -3.25 -10.64
C ARG A 122 -8.24 -3.38 -9.62
N VAL A 123 -7.25 -2.48 -9.66
CA VAL A 123 -6.08 -2.55 -8.76
C VAL A 123 -6.51 -2.33 -7.31
N ARG A 124 -7.46 -1.42 -7.04
CA ARG A 124 -8.05 -1.24 -5.71
C ARG A 124 -8.64 -2.55 -5.19
N ASP A 125 -9.44 -3.24 -6.00
CA ASP A 125 -10.15 -4.44 -5.60
C ASP A 125 -9.17 -5.62 -5.39
N GLU A 126 -8.19 -5.78 -6.29
CA GLU A 126 -7.10 -6.77 -6.14
C GLU A 126 -6.31 -6.57 -4.84
N ILE A 127 -5.99 -5.31 -4.50
CA ILE A 127 -5.31 -4.98 -3.23
C ILE A 127 -6.21 -5.31 -2.03
N GLY A 128 -7.50 -4.98 -2.11
CA GLY A 128 -8.47 -5.26 -1.06
C GLY A 128 -8.60 -6.75 -0.78
N GLU A 129 -8.81 -7.57 -1.82
CA GLU A 129 -8.89 -9.03 -1.72
C GLU A 129 -7.61 -9.63 -1.13
N ARG A 130 -6.44 -9.11 -1.52
CA ARG A 130 -5.14 -9.58 -1.01
C ARG A 130 -4.98 -9.29 0.49
N ILE A 131 -5.41 -8.12 0.95
CA ILE A 131 -5.35 -7.69 2.34
C ILE A 131 -6.36 -8.47 3.18
N GLU A 132 -7.58 -8.67 2.68
CA GLU A 132 -8.58 -9.48 3.36
C GLU A 132 -8.09 -10.93 3.55
N ARG A 133 -7.50 -11.52 2.51
CA ARG A 133 -6.86 -12.84 2.61
C ARG A 133 -5.74 -12.86 3.66
N PHE A 134 -4.92 -11.82 3.71
CA PHE A 134 -3.87 -11.70 4.73
C PHE A 134 -4.45 -11.60 6.14
N ALA A 135 -5.52 -10.83 6.33
CA ALA A 135 -6.20 -10.72 7.62
C ALA A 135 -6.75 -12.08 8.11
N GLN A 136 -7.28 -12.90 7.20
CA GLN A 136 -7.88 -14.20 7.55
C GLN A 136 -6.84 -15.31 7.74
N THR A 137 -5.76 -15.31 6.94
CA THR A 137 -4.85 -16.45 6.84
C THR A 137 -3.45 -16.18 7.39
N GLY A 138 -3.12 -14.91 7.67
CA GLY A 138 -1.77 -14.46 7.99
C GLY A 138 -0.76 -14.65 6.85
N LYS A 139 -1.26 -14.90 5.63
CA LYS A 139 -0.47 -15.17 4.44
C LYS A 139 -0.87 -14.27 3.29
#